data_AF-A0A5J4S305-F1
#
_entry.id   AF-A0A5J4S305-F1
#
_cell.length_a   1.000
_cell.length_b   1.000
_cell.length_c   1.000
_cell.angle_alpha   90.00
_cell.angle_beta   90.00
_cell.angle_gamma   90.00
#
_symmetry.space_group_name_H-M   'P 1'
#
loop_
_entity.id
_entity.type
_entity.pdbx_description
1 polymer ?
#
loop_
_entity_poly.entity_id
_entity_poly.type
_entity_poly.pdbx_seq_one_letter_code
_entity_poly.pdbx_strand_id
1 'polypeptide(L)' 'RKYKNEILLILANFDELSVEVGINIPAHAFEFLELPQLEVCIATDLLTGKEEQITFLPDKLVHTSAGAWNGKILKVSC' A
#
# COMPACT_ATOMS: atom_id res chain seq x y z
N ARG A 1 -8.64 -0.78 -0.97
CA ARG A 1 -9.82 -1.16 -1.81
C ARG A 1 -9.44 -2.38 -2.65
N LYS A 2 -10.29 -3.41 -2.73
CA LYS A 2 -10.03 -4.61 -3.56
C LYS A 2 -11.09 -4.74 -4.66
N TYR A 3 -10.69 -5.13 -5.85
CA TYR A 3 -11.58 -5.49 -6.95
C TYR A 3 -10.92 -6.57 -7.81
N LYS A 4 -11.55 -7.74 -7.90
CA LYS A 4 -10.97 -8.93 -8.54
C LYS A 4 -9.55 -9.18 -8.00
N ASN A 5 -8.55 -9.08 -8.86
CA ASN A 5 -7.15 -9.34 -8.60
C ASN A 5 -6.33 -8.08 -8.31
N GLU A 6 -6.99 -6.92 -8.24
CA GLU A 6 -6.32 -5.65 -8.00
C GLU A 6 -6.66 -5.11 -6.62
N ILE A 7 -5.62 -4.65 -5.93
CA ILE A 7 -5.72 -3.97 -4.63
C ILE A 7 -5.14 -2.58 -4.79
N LEU A 8 -5.89 -1.58 -4.31
CA LEU A 8 -5.44 -0.21 -4.19
C LEU A 8 -5.25 0.15 -2.72
N LEU A 9 -4.03 0.52 -2.35
CA LEU A 9 -3.69 1.16 -1.09
C LEU A 9 -3.53 2.67 -1.34
N ILE A 10 -4.35 3.47 -0.66
CA ILE A 10 -4.41 4.92 -0.87
C ILE A 10 -3.92 5.57 0.42
N LEU A 11 -2.87 6.37 0.30
CA LEU A 11 -2.27 7.15 1.37
C LEU A 11 -2.40 8.64 1.02
N ALA A 12 -2.72 9.45 2.00
CA ALA A 12 -2.70 10.91 1.90
C ALA A 12 -1.90 11.48 3.07
N ASN A 13 -0.86 12.24 2.76
CA ASN A 13 -0.08 13.00 3.72
C ASN A 13 -0.54 14.45 3.71
N PHE A 14 -1.11 14.88 4.84
CA PHE A 14 -1.58 16.26 5.05
C PHE A 14 -0.55 17.10 5.83
N ASP A 15 0.66 16.57 6.04
CA ASP A 15 1.76 17.31 6.65
C ASP A 15 2.54 18.09 5.59
N GLU A 16 3.19 19.17 6.01
CA GLU A 16 4.13 19.94 5.20
C GLU A 16 5.49 19.26 5.03
N LEU A 17 5.74 18.18 5.76
CA LEU A 17 6.93 17.36 5.64
C LEU A 17 6.67 16.07 4.88
N SER A 18 7.67 15.62 4.12
CA SER A 18 7.68 14.27 3.56
C SER A 18 7.91 13.25 4.66
N VAL A 19 7.19 12.13 4.61
CA VAL A 19 7.19 11.11 5.67
C VAL A 19 7.45 9.72 5.11
N GLU A 20 8.24 8.95 5.84
CA GLU A 20 8.27 7.48 5.72
C GLU A 20 7.23 6.91 6.68
N VAL A 21 6.39 5.99 6.20
CA VAL A 21 5.27 5.44 6.96
C VAL A 21 5.28 3.91 6.91
N GLY A 22 4.95 3.31 8.04
CA GLY A 22 4.59 1.90 8.13
C GLY A 22 3.09 1.77 8.30
N ILE A 23 2.40 1.21 7.31
CA ILE A 23 0.95 1.03 7.34
C ILE A 23 0.65 -0.35 7.90
N ASN A 24 -0.07 -0.40 9.02
CA ASN A 24 -0.56 -1.65 9.61
C ASN A 24 -1.92 -2.01 8.98
N ILE A 25 -2.00 -3.16 8.31
CA ILE A 25 -3.25 -3.70 7.77
C ILE A 25 -3.67 -4.87 8.66
N PRO A 26 -4.80 -4.79 9.39
CA PRO A 26 -5.21 -5.83 10.31
C PRO A 26 -5.43 -7.19 9.64
N ALA A 27 -5.06 -8.28 10.32
CA ALA A 27 -5.24 -9.65 9.82
C ALA A 27 -6.67 -9.97 9.36
N HIS A 28 -7.68 -9.51 10.11
CA HIS A 28 -9.09 -9.71 9.74
C HIS A 28 -9.47 -9.05 8.41
N ALA A 29 -8.77 -7.99 7.98
CA ALA A 29 -9.00 -7.37 6.69
C ALA A 29 -8.49 -8.25 5.53
N PHE A 30 -7.41 -8.99 5.75
CA PHE A 30 -6.94 -10.01 4.79
C PHE A 30 -7.96 -11.14 4.65
N GLU A 31 -8.48 -11.64 5.76
CA GLU A 31 -9.49 -12.71 5.76
C GLU A 31 -10.80 -12.25 5.10
N PHE A 32 -11.34 -11.11 5.54
CA PHE A 32 -12.65 -10.64 5.08
C PHE A 32 -12.66 -10.22 3.60
N LEU A 33 -11.59 -9.60 3.11
CA LEU A 33 -11.49 -9.15 1.72
C LEU A 33 -10.83 -10.19 0.79
N GLU A 34 -10.40 -11.33 1.35
CA GLU A 34 -9.60 -12.36 0.68
C GLU A 34 -8.36 -11.74 0.02
N LEU A 35 -7.62 -10.93 0.77
CA LEU A 35 -6.37 -10.35 0.29
C LEU A 35 -5.28 -11.45 0.28
N PRO A 36 -4.42 -11.49 -0.74
CA PRO A 36 -3.29 -12.39 -0.73
C PRO A 36 -2.26 -11.95 0.30
N GLN A 37 -1.47 -12.92 0.75
CA GLN A 37 -0.32 -12.69 1.62
C GLN A 37 0.93 -12.76 0.76
N LEU A 38 1.59 -11.62 0.56
CA LEU A 38 2.73 -11.49 -0.35
C LEU A 38 3.93 -10.97 0.44
N GLU A 39 4.94 -11.81 0.64
CA GLU A 39 6.16 -11.42 1.35
C GLU A 39 6.94 -10.36 0.57
N VAL A 40 6.94 -10.47 -0.76
CA VAL A 40 7.49 -9.50 -1.70
C VAL A 40 6.50 -9.32 -2.85
N CYS A 41 6.05 -8.08 -3.07
CA CYS A 41 5.32 -7.73 -4.28
C CYS A 41 5.75 -6.37 -4.83
N ILE A 42 5.60 -6.20 -6.14
CA ILE A 42 5.82 -4.93 -6.82
C ILE A 42 4.48 -4.21 -6.90
N ALA A 43 4.43 -3.03 -6.28
CA ALA A 43 3.29 -2.13 -6.36
C ALA A 43 3.61 -0.97 -7.29
N THR A 44 2.63 -0.55 -8.10
CA THR A 44 2.78 0.63 -8.96
C THR A 44 2.07 1.82 -8.32
N ASP A 45 2.78 2.92 -8.09
CA ASP A 45 2.17 4.20 -7.74
C ASP A 45 1.46 4.77 -8.98
N LEU A 46 0.13 4.75 -8.98
CA LEU A 46 -0.68 5.20 -10.10
C LEU A 46 -0.60 6.71 -10.36
N LEU A 47 -0.13 7.51 -9.40
CA LEU A 47 0.03 8.95 -9.61
C LEU A 47 1.30 9.28 -10.39
N THR A 48 2.37 8.48 -10.21
CA THR A 48 3.69 8.76 -10.80
C THR A 48 4.10 7.73 -11.86
N GLY A 49 3.45 6.58 -11.90
CA GLY A 49 3.81 5.43 -12.73
C GLY A 49 5.03 4.64 -12.23
N LYS A 50 5.61 5.02 -11.09
CA LYS A 50 6.79 4.36 -10.53
C LYS A 50 6.41 3.08 -9.80
N GLU A 51 7.31 2.10 -9.83
CA GLU A 51 7.17 0.85 -9.08
C GLU A 51 7.94 0.93 -7.76
N GLU A 52 7.40 0.30 -6.73
CA GLU A 52 8.07 0.06 -5.46
C GLU A 52 7.84 -1.36 -4.98
N GLN A 53 8.86 -1.92 -4.34
CA GLN A 53 8.76 -3.23 -3.69
C GLN A 53 8.22 -3.06 -2.28
N ILE A 54 7.17 -3.79 -1.95
CA ILE A 54 6.56 -3.77 -0.61
C ILE A 54 6.37 -5.20 -0.08
N THR A 55 6.23 -5.31 1.24
CA THR A 55 5.75 -6.50 1.93
C THR A 55 4.28 -6.30 2.28
N PHE A 56 3.43 -7.26 1.93
CA PHE A 56 1.98 -7.19 2.09
C PHE A 56 1.48 -8.41 2.85
N LEU A 57 1.69 -8.41 4.17
CA LEU A 57 1.35 -9.49 5.10
C LEU A 57 0.54 -8.95 6.31
N PRO A 58 -0.34 -9.76 6.91
CA PRO A 58 -1.21 -9.36 8.02
C PRO A 58 -0.49 -9.03 9.33
N ASP A 59 0.76 -9.45 9.49
CA ASP A 59 1.61 -9.28 10.67
C ASP A 59 2.82 -8.35 10.42
N LYS A 60 2.89 -7.72 9.25
CA LYS A 60 3.97 -6.81 8.84
C LYS A 60 3.43 -5.45 8.45
N LEU A 61 4.27 -4.43 8.60
CA LEU A 61 3.98 -3.09 8.13
C LEU A 61 4.28 -3.00 6.64
N VAL A 62 3.37 -2.41 5.87
CA VAL A 62 3.66 -1.97 4.51
C VAL A 62 4.48 -0.68 4.63
N HIS A 63 5.76 -0.74 4.32
CA HIS A 63 6.65 0.42 4.35
C HIS A 63 6.58 1.17 3.02
N THR A 64 6.27 2.47 3.08
CA THR A 64 6.29 3.36 1.92
C THR A 64 6.57 4.80 2.38
N SER A 65 6.56 5.74 1.46
CA SER A 65 6.72 7.17 1.73
C SER A 65 5.66 8.01 1.03
N ALA A 66 5.36 9.18 1.57
CA ALA A 66 4.56 10.20 0.92
C ALA A 66 5.24 11.56 1.06
N GLY A 67 5.20 12.35 -0.02
CA GLY A 67 5.70 13.72 0.00
C GLY A 67 4.82 14.65 0.83
N ALA A 68 5.34 15.83 1.14
CA ALA A 68 4.57 16.93 1.75
C ALA A 68 3.30 17.26 0.94
N TRP A 69 2.16 17.43 1.61
CA TRP A 69 0.87 17.74 1.01
C TRP A 69 0.50 16.85 -0.19
N ASN A 70 0.91 15.59 -0.16
CA ASN A 70 0.81 14.69 -1.31
C ASN A 70 0.11 13.37 -0.95
N GLY A 71 -0.38 12.67 -1.98
CA GLY A 71 -0.91 11.32 -1.87
C GLY A 71 -0.03 10.30 -2.57
N LYS A 72 -0.32 9.03 -2.33
CA LYS A 72 0.22 7.89 -3.07
C LYS A 72 -0.88 6.85 -3.28
N ILE A 73 -0.99 6.32 -4.49
CA ILE A 73 -1.96 5.26 -4.81
C ILE A 73 -1.20 4.04 -5.29
N LEU A 74 -0.95 3.10 -4.39
CA LEU A 74 -0.26 1.87 -4.71
C LEU A 74 -1.24 0.83 -5.23
N LYS A 75 -0.99 0.36 -6.46
CA LYS A 75 -1.69 -0.77 -7.05
C LYS A 75 -0.87 -2.04 -6.90
N VAL A 76 -1.46 -3.05 -6.26
CA VAL A 76 -0.92 -4.41 -6.16
C VAL A 76 -1.76 -5.32 -7.04
N SER A 77 -1.11 -6.03 -7.96
CA SER A 77 -1.72 -7.04 -8.82
C SER A 77 -1.43 -8.44 -8.27
N CYS A 78 -2.47 -9.28 -8.21
CA CYS A 78 -2.46 -10.58 -7.53
C CYS A 78 -2.84 -11.72 -8.47
#